data_AF-A0A220SUS7-F1
#
_entry.id   AF-A0A220SUS7-F1
#
_cell.length_a   1.000
_cell.length_b   1.000
_cell.length_c   1.000
_cell.angle_alpha   90.00
_cell.angle_beta   90.00
_cell.angle_gamma   90.00
#
_symmetry.space_group_name_H-M   'P 1'
#
loop_
_entity.id
_entity.type
_entity.pdbx_description
1 polymer ?
#
loop_
_entity_poly.entity_id
_entity_poly.type
_entity_poly.pdbx_seq_one_letter_code
_entity_poly.pdbx_strand_id
1 'polypeptide(L)'
;MNYIATVNTPAHGTISVTYSDIEKNILGAWREEETIQLSGKEKQQIANDIICNRRFTRVFEKAYVTTSGFGVFIFPVRSGRFCQSKLIELATQIAVWIKTESEFDFTDQEATAQSVRIADNALKCKNVIYEAGIDSWKVTCGEFVKEMHASNRIHILAGK
;
A
#
# COMPACT_ATOMS: atom_id res chain seq x y z
N MET A 1 14.18 0.49 0.53
CA MET A 1 13.45 0.50 1.81
C MET A 1 13.05 -0.93 2.13
N ASN A 2 13.15 -1.39 3.38
CA ASN A 2 12.97 -2.82 3.69
C ASN A 2 11.63 -3.08 4.36
N TYR A 3 10.95 -4.16 4.00
CA TYR A 3 9.70 -4.56 4.64
C TYR A 3 9.55 -6.09 4.72
N ILE A 4 8.69 -6.50 5.63
CA ILE A 4 8.35 -7.90 5.86
C ILE A 4 7.16 -8.28 4.97
N ALA A 5 7.28 -9.40 4.28
CA ALA A 5 6.21 -10.05 3.55
C ALA A 5 6.09 -11.51 3.96
N THR A 6 4.89 -12.05 3.95
CA THR A 6 4.64 -13.48 4.12
C THR A 6 4.44 -14.10 2.76
N VAL A 7 5.15 -15.19 2.48
CA VAL A 7 5.13 -15.88 1.18
C VAL A 7 4.96 -17.37 1.39
N ASN A 8 4.39 -18.05 0.39
CA ASN A 8 4.29 -19.51 0.40
C ASN A 8 5.25 -20.08 -0.64
N THR A 9 6.19 -20.91 -0.20
CA THR A 9 7.18 -21.54 -1.07
C THR A 9 6.96 -23.06 -1.11
N PRO A 10 7.22 -23.73 -2.24
CA PRO A 10 7.10 -25.18 -2.31
C PRO A 10 8.00 -25.94 -1.32
N ALA A 11 9.21 -25.43 -1.08
CA ALA A 11 10.20 -26.08 -0.22
C ALA A 11 10.00 -25.81 1.28
N HIS A 12 9.48 -24.64 1.63
CA HIS A 12 9.40 -24.16 3.01
C HIS A 12 7.98 -23.74 3.42
N GLY A 13 6.95 -24.06 2.66
CA GLY A 13 5.57 -23.66 2.99
C GLY A 13 5.46 -22.15 3.25
N THR A 14 4.66 -21.77 4.24
CA THR A 14 4.48 -20.36 4.62
C THR A 14 5.66 -19.87 5.46
N ILE A 15 6.32 -18.82 4.99
CA ILE A 15 7.47 -18.19 5.64
C ILE A 15 7.33 -16.66 5.60
N SER A 16 8.01 -15.98 6.51
CA SER A 16 8.19 -14.53 6.46
C SER A 16 9.55 -14.20 5.84
N VAL A 17 9.60 -13.17 5.00
CA VAL A 17 10.81 -12.70 4.33
C VAL A 17 10.99 -11.20 4.51
N THR A 18 12.23 -10.76 4.64
CA THR A 18 12.59 -9.34 4.57
C THR A 18 12.99 -9.01 3.14
N TYR A 19 12.15 -8.26 2.45
CA TYR A 19 12.43 -7.74 1.11
C TYR A 19 13.05 -6.35 1.18
N SER A 20 14.12 -6.13 0.40
CA SER A 20 14.74 -4.82 0.20
C SER A 20 14.28 -4.22 -1.12
N ASP A 21 13.56 -3.10 -1.05
CA ASP A 21 13.13 -2.36 -2.23
C ASP A 21 14.28 -1.58 -2.90
N ILE A 22 15.42 -1.41 -2.22
CA ILE A 22 16.63 -0.81 -2.82
C ILE A 22 17.39 -1.86 -3.61
N GLU A 23 17.65 -3.01 -3.00
CA GLU A 23 18.42 -4.10 -3.64
C GLU A 23 17.55 -4.97 -4.54
N LYS A 24 16.22 -4.80 -4.49
CA LYS A 24 15.23 -5.62 -5.19
C LYS A 24 15.42 -7.12 -4.91
N ASN A 25 15.71 -7.47 -3.64
CA ASN A 25 16.10 -8.82 -3.23
C ASN A 25 15.65 -9.18 -1.80
N ILE A 26 15.72 -10.47 -1.47
CA ILE A 26 15.43 -11.03 -0.14
C ILE A 26 16.68 -11.06 0.73
N LEU A 27 16.63 -10.30 1.83
CA LEU A 27 17.73 -10.19 2.80
C LEU A 27 17.74 -11.37 3.78
N GLY A 28 16.57 -11.86 4.19
CA GLY A 28 16.43 -12.94 5.15
C GLY A 28 15.04 -13.55 5.13
N ALA A 29 14.93 -14.76 5.69
CA ALA A 29 13.69 -15.51 5.80
C ALA A 29 13.62 -16.24 7.13
N TRP A 30 12.41 -16.40 7.66
CA TRP A 30 12.15 -17.13 8.89
C TRP A 30 10.76 -17.76 8.89
N ARG A 31 10.58 -18.80 9.69
CA ARG A 31 9.28 -19.35 10.06
C ARG A 31 9.23 -19.38 11.57
N GLU A 32 8.18 -18.80 12.15
CA GLU A 32 8.07 -18.63 13.60
C GLU A 32 9.31 -17.91 14.15
N GLU A 33 10.15 -18.58 14.93
CA GLU A 33 11.38 -18.01 15.51
C GLU A 33 12.66 -18.56 14.83
N GLU A 34 12.54 -19.41 13.81
CA GLU A 34 13.66 -20.07 13.17
C GLU A 34 14.03 -19.41 11.83
N THR A 35 15.32 -19.11 11.66
CA THR A 35 15.85 -18.61 10.38
C THR A 35 15.90 -19.70 9.32
N ILE A 36 15.48 -19.37 8.10
CA ILE A 36 15.49 -20.28 6.95
C ILE A 36 16.54 -19.81 5.94
N GLN A 37 17.38 -20.74 5.50
CA GLN A 37 18.35 -20.50 4.43
C GLN A 37 17.69 -20.73 3.08
N LEU A 38 17.42 -19.64 2.36
CA LEU A 38 16.94 -19.67 0.98
C LEU A 38 18.11 -19.73 0.01
N SER A 39 18.03 -20.59 -1.00
CA SER A 39 18.95 -20.59 -2.13
C SER A 39 18.84 -19.29 -2.94
N GLY A 40 19.88 -18.98 -3.73
CA GLY A 40 19.87 -17.80 -4.60
C GLY A 40 18.69 -17.78 -5.57
N LYS A 41 18.30 -18.95 -6.10
CA LYS A 41 17.14 -19.09 -7.00
C LYS A 41 15.83 -18.81 -6.29
N GLU A 42 15.65 -19.29 -5.07
CA GLU A 42 14.44 -19.02 -4.28
C GLU A 42 14.31 -17.54 -3.93
N LYS A 43 15.40 -16.91 -3.49
CA LYS A 43 15.42 -15.46 -3.22
C LYS A 43 14.99 -14.67 -4.46
N GLN A 44 15.55 -15.01 -5.63
CA GLN A 44 15.21 -14.33 -6.87
C GLN A 44 13.76 -14.55 -7.30
N GLN A 45 13.24 -15.78 -7.18
CA GLN A 45 11.84 -16.06 -7.50
C GLN A 45 10.89 -15.26 -6.59
N ILE A 46 11.13 -15.27 -5.27
CA ILE A 46 10.31 -14.53 -4.31
C ILE A 46 10.41 -13.02 -4.54
N ALA A 47 11.60 -12.50 -4.81
CA ALA A 47 11.79 -11.09 -5.13
C ALA A 47 11.01 -10.69 -6.40
N ASN A 48 11.04 -11.52 -7.44
CA ASN A 48 10.28 -11.30 -8.67
C ASN A 48 8.77 -11.33 -8.42
N ASP A 49 8.28 -12.29 -7.65
CA ASP A 49 6.88 -12.38 -7.26
C ASP A 49 6.44 -11.09 -6.54
N ILE A 50 7.25 -10.60 -5.60
CA ILE A 50 7.00 -9.34 -4.88
C ILE A 50 7.01 -8.12 -5.81
N ILE A 51 8.02 -7.98 -6.69
CA ILE A 51 8.14 -6.87 -7.65
C ILE A 51 6.92 -6.83 -8.57
N CYS A 52 6.46 -8.01 -9.02
CA CYS A 52 5.30 -8.15 -9.87
C CYS A 52 3.96 -8.06 -9.12
N ASN A 53 3.96 -7.73 -7.82
CA ASN A 53 2.77 -7.68 -6.97
C ASN A 53 1.98 -9.00 -6.96
N ARG A 54 2.66 -10.14 -6.76
CA ARG A 54 2.07 -11.48 -6.79
C ARG A 54 2.57 -12.37 -5.65
N ARG A 55 1.74 -13.31 -5.23
CA ARG A 55 2.07 -14.43 -4.33
C ARG A 55 2.70 -14.03 -2.99
N PHE A 56 2.28 -12.91 -2.42
CA PHE A 56 2.69 -12.51 -1.08
C PHE A 56 1.55 -11.88 -0.31
N THR A 57 1.68 -11.92 1.02
CA THR A 57 0.84 -11.15 1.94
C THR A 57 1.70 -10.12 2.64
N ARG A 58 1.16 -8.91 2.82
CA ARG A 58 1.80 -7.85 3.57
C ARG A 58 0.82 -7.28 4.58
N VAL A 59 1.30 -7.12 5.81
CA VAL A 59 0.52 -6.53 6.90
C VAL A 59 1.06 -5.13 7.18
N PHE A 60 0.14 -4.16 7.28
CA PHE A 60 0.44 -2.81 7.71
C PHE A 60 -0.28 -2.57 9.04
N GLU A 61 0.48 -2.23 10.08
CA GLU A 61 -0.08 -1.89 11.39
C GLU A 61 -1.13 -0.77 11.28
N LYS A 62 -0.83 0.25 10.48
CA LYS A 62 -1.75 1.35 10.15
C LYS A 62 -1.47 1.89 8.75
N ALA A 63 -2.54 2.22 8.04
CA ALA A 63 -2.45 2.81 6.70
C ALA A 63 -3.67 3.67 6.39
N TYR A 64 -3.48 4.62 5.48
CA TYR A 64 -4.58 5.18 4.71
C TYR A 64 -4.88 4.24 3.54
N VAL A 65 -6.15 3.88 3.36
CA VAL A 65 -6.60 3.04 2.25
C VAL A 65 -7.67 3.81 1.48
N THR A 66 -7.46 4.03 0.19
CA THR A 66 -8.42 4.74 -0.66
C THR A 66 -8.63 3.99 -1.96
N THR A 67 -9.87 4.02 -2.45
CA THR A 67 -10.30 3.37 -3.69
C THR A 67 -10.79 4.43 -4.66
N SER A 68 -10.38 4.32 -5.91
CA SER A 68 -10.75 5.26 -6.98
C SER A 68 -10.93 4.52 -8.31
N GLY A 69 -11.27 5.26 -9.38
CA GLY A 69 -11.26 4.72 -10.74
C GLY A 69 -9.90 4.22 -11.23
N PHE A 70 -8.80 4.64 -10.58
CA PHE A 70 -7.44 4.17 -10.88
C PHE A 70 -7.06 2.89 -10.13
N GLY A 71 -7.87 2.45 -9.17
CA GLY A 71 -7.58 1.31 -8.32
C GLY A 71 -7.50 1.68 -6.84
N VAL A 72 -6.77 0.85 -6.08
CA VAL A 72 -6.68 0.94 -4.61
C VAL A 72 -5.26 1.34 -4.20
N PHE A 73 -5.18 2.39 -3.39
CA PHE A 73 -3.93 2.89 -2.83
C PHE A 73 -3.85 2.57 -1.34
N ILE A 74 -2.72 1.98 -0.93
CA ILE A 74 -2.42 1.69 0.47
C ILE A 74 -1.19 2.50 0.86
N PHE A 75 -1.37 3.47 1.76
CA PHE A 75 -0.30 4.32 2.23
C PHE A 75 0.03 4.02 3.69
N PRO A 76 1.15 3.34 3.97
CA PRO A 76 1.52 2.96 5.33
C PRO A 76 1.95 4.17 6.15
N VAL A 77 1.37 4.31 7.35
CA VAL A 77 1.84 5.30 8.32
C VAL A 77 2.78 4.56 9.28
N ARG A 78 4.08 4.85 9.28
CA ARG A 78 5.05 4.08 10.12
C ARG A 78 5.30 4.67 11.50
N SER A 79 5.21 5.98 11.61
CA SER A 79 5.40 6.71 12.86
C SER A 79 4.34 7.80 13.00
N GLY A 80 3.95 8.10 14.23
CA GLY A 80 2.98 9.16 14.52
C GLY A 80 1.51 8.79 14.33
N ARG A 81 0.65 9.80 14.32
CA ARG A 81 -0.81 9.67 14.19
C ARG A 81 -1.24 9.89 12.75
N PHE A 82 -2.45 9.50 12.42
CA PHE A 82 -3.11 9.99 11.21
C PHE A 82 -3.21 11.52 11.29
N CYS A 83 -2.63 12.22 10.32
CA CYS A 83 -2.60 13.68 10.28
C CYS A 83 -2.61 14.20 8.84
N GLN A 84 -2.85 15.52 8.71
CA GLN A 84 -2.97 16.19 7.42
C GLN A 84 -1.69 16.13 6.58
N SER A 85 -0.51 16.25 7.20
CA SER A 85 0.75 16.16 6.46
C SER A 85 0.95 14.80 5.79
N LYS A 86 0.45 13.72 6.41
CA LYS A 86 0.46 12.38 5.81
C LYS A 86 -0.57 12.20 4.69
N LEU A 87 -1.71 12.91 4.75
CA LEU A 87 -2.65 12.96 3.63
C LEU A 87 -2.08 13.74 2.44
N ILE A 88 -1.33 14.82 2.69
CA ILE A 88 -0.62 15.56 1.64
C ILE A 88 0.42 14.65 0.99
N GLU A 89 1.21 13.92 1.77
CA GLU A 89 2.19 12.96 1.24
C GLU A 89 1.54 11.86 0.40
N LEU A 90 0.38 11.33 0.84
CA LEU A 90 -0.43 10.40 0.06
C LEU A 90 -0.89 11.02 -1.26
N ALA A 91 -1.49 12.22 -1.23
CA ALA A 91 -1.94 12.92 -2.42
C ALA A 91 -0.79 13.17 -3.40
N THR A 92 0.38 13.58 -2.91
CA THR A 92 1.56 13.78 -3.76
C THR A 92 2.00 12.49 -4.44
N GLN A 93 2.03 11.36 -3.72
CA GLN A 93 2.41 10.07 -4.32
C GLN A 93 1.39 9.58 -5.34
N ILE A 94 0.09 9.80 -5.10
CA ILE A 94 -0.96 9.50 -6.09
C ILE A 94 -0.79 10.38 -7.33
N ALA A 95 -0.48 11.67 -7.17
CA ALA A 95 -0.30 12.58 -8.31
C ALA A 95 0.88 12.15 -9.19
N VAL A 96 2.00 11.78 -8.58
CA VAL A 96 3.16 11.24 -9.28
C VAL A 96 2.77 9.95 -10.01
N TRP A 97 2.09 9.02 -9.33
CA TRP A 97 1.65 7.77 -9.95
C TRP A 97 0.70 7.99 -11.12
N ILE A 98 -0.28 8.91 -10.99
CA ILE A 98 -1.20 9.25 -12.08
C ILE A 98 -0.42 9.77 -13.30
N LYS A 99 0.59 10.61 -13.08
CA LYS A 99 1.41 11.18 -14.16
C LYS A 99 2.33 10.15 -14.83
N THR A 100 2.89 9.21 -14.07
CA THR A 100 3.93 8.30 -14.59
C THR A 100 3.41 6.94 -15.01
N GLU A 101 2.37 6.44 -14.33
CA GLU A 101 1.90 5.06 -14.50
C GLU A 101 0.46 4.97 -15.04
N SER A 102 -0.33 6.04 -14.96
CA SER A 102 -1.68 5.99 -15.54
C SER A 102 -1.63 6.17 -17.05
N GLU A 103 -2.57 5.54 -17.75
CA GLU A 103 -2.72 5.68 -19.20
C GLU A 103 -3.33 7.04 -19.62
N PHE A 104 -3.65 7.91 -18.65
CA PHE A 104 -4.33 9.17 -18.88
C PHE A 104 -3.34 10.33 -19.00
N ASP A 105 -3.51 11.15 -20.04
CA ASP A 105 -2.71 12.36 -20.26
C ASP A 105 -3.26 13.55 -19.45
N PHE A 106 -3.09 13.49 -18.12
CA PHE A 106 -3.46 14.60 -17.25
C PHE A 106 -2.38 15.68 -17.21
N THR A 107 -2.82 16.93 -17.19
CA THR A 107 -1.97 18.06 -16.78
C THR A 107 -1.58 17.92 -15.30
N ASP A 108 -0.52 18.61 -14.89
CA ASP A 108 -0.07 18.57 -13.49
C ASP A 108 -1.14 19.08 -12.52
N GLN A 109 -1.93 20.05 -12.96
CA GLN A 109 -3.05 20.60 -12.19
C GLN A 109 -4.18 19.58 -12.04
N GLU A 110 -4.55 18.86 -13.10
CA GLU A 110 -5.57 17.83 -13.06
C GLU A 110 -5.13 16.64 -12.20
N ALA A 111 -3.90 16.16 -12.38
CA ALA A 111 -3.34 15.08 -11.57
C ALA A 111 -3.35 15.46 -10.09
N THR A 112 -2.91 16.68 -9.75
CA THR A 112 -2.93 17.18 -8.37
C THR A 112 -4.36 17.23 -7.81
N ALA A 113 -5.31 17.79 -8.57
CA ALA A 113 -6.69 17.92 -8.13
C ALA A 113 -7.37 16.56 -7.89
N GLN A 114 -7.16 15.59 -8.79
CA GLN A 114 -7.69 14.23 -8.60
C GLN A 114 -7.06 13.56 -7.38
N SER A 115 -5.76 13.74 -7.18
CA SER A 115 -5.02 13.08 -6.10
C SER A 115 -5.43 13.58 -4.72
N VAL A 116 -5.67 14.88 -4.58
CA VAL A 116 -6.23 15.45 -3.34
C VAL A 116 -7.60 14.85 -3.05
N ARG A 117 -8.50 14.79 -4.05
CA ARG A 117 -9.82 14.18 -3.88
C ARG A 117 -9.75 12.70 -3.49
N ILE A 118 -8.81 11.95 -4.05
CA ILE A 118 -8.63 10.54 -3.73
C ILE A 118 -8.08 10.38 -2.30
N ALA A 119 -7.11 11.21 -1.90
CA ALA A 119 -6.54 11.18 -0.56
C ALA A 119 -7.54 11.61 0.52
N ASP A 120 -8.38 12.61 0.25
CA ASP A 120 -9.41 13.08 1.19
C ASP A 120 -10.47 12.00 1.49
N ASN A 121 -10.70 11.09 0.55
CA ASN A 121 -11.60 9.95 0.73
C ASN A 121 -10.93 8.73 1.40
N ALA A 122 -9.67 8.84 1.84
CA ALA A 122 -8.96 7.71 2.40
C ALA A 122 -9.48 7.29 3.77
N LEU A 123 -9.71 5.97 3.89
CA LEU A 123 -10.03 5.30 5.13
C LEU A 123 -8.78 5.21 6.02
N LYS A 124 -8.91 5.60 7.28
CA LYS A 124 -7.90 5.32 8.31
C LYS A 124 -8.10 3.89 8.80
N CYS A 125 -7.20 2.98 8.44
CA CYS A 125 -7.29 1.57 8.81
C CYS A 125 -6.13 1.15 9.71
N LYS A 126 -6.40 0.23 10.64
CA LYS A 126 -5.37 -0.56 11.34
C LYS A 126 -5.41 -2.02 10.90
N ASN A 127 -4.28 -2.71 11.07
CA ASN A 127 -4.11 -4.12 10.71
C ASN A 127 -4.58 -4.39 9.28
N VAL A 128 -4.07 -3.60 8.32
CA VAL A 128 -4.40 -3.75 6.91
C VAL A 128 -3.64 -4.93 6.36
N ILE A 129 -4.37 -5.89 5.81
CA ILE A 129 -3.81 -7.08 5.17
C ILE A 129 -3.97 -6.92 3.66
N TYR A 130 -2.85 -6.91 2.95
CA TYR A 130 -2.81 -6.96 1.49
C TYR A 130 -2.35 -8.35 1.06
N GLU A 131 -3.21 -9.06 0.34
CA GLU A 131 -2.96 -10.39 -0.21
C GLU A 131 -2.85 -10.29 -1.73
N ALA A 132 -1.65 -10.46 -2.26
CA ALA A 132 -1.37 -10.52 -3.68
C ALA A 132 -1.46 -11.99 -4.15
N GLY A 133 -2.47 -12.30 -4.94
CA GLY A 133 -2.61 -13.60 -5.61
C GLY A 133 -1.82 -13.66 -6.91
N ILE A 134 -2.21 -14.56 -7.83
CA ILE A 134 -1.62 -14.64 -9.18
C ILE A 134 -2.32 -13.64 -10.11
N ASP A 135 -3.66 -13.74 -10.16
CA ASP A 135 -4.52 -12.95 -11.06
C ASP A 135 -5.50 -12.04 -10.31
N SER A 136 -5.46 -12.07 -8.99
CA SER A 136 -6.34 -11.29 -8.13
C SER A 136 -5.58 -10.82 -6.90
N TRP A 137 -6.13 -9.82 -6.24
CA TRP A 137 -5.61 -9.33 -4.97
C TRP A 137 -6.77 -9.00 -4.05
N LYS A 138 -6.48 -8.91 -2.74
CA LYS A 138 -7.45 -8.54 -1.72
C LYS A 138 -6.81 -7.61 -0.71
N VAL A 139 -7.58 -6.62 -0.26
CA VAL A 139 -7.20 -5.73 0.85
C VAL A 139 -8.28 -5.82 1.91
N THR A 140 -7.87 -6.07 3.15
CA THR A 140 -8.76 -6.11 4.32
C THR A 140 -8.31 -5.06 5.33
N CYS A 141 -9.24 -4.25 5.82
CA CYS A 141 -9.00 -3.36 6.96
C CYS A 141 -9.52 -4.03 8.25
N GLY A 142 -8.62 -4.41 9.17
CA GLY A 142 -9.01 -5.10 10.41
C GLY A 142 -9.81 -4.22 11.37
N GLU A 143 -9.40 -2.97 11.57
CA GLU A 143 -10.18 -1.98 12.31
C GLU A 143 -10.29 -0.68 11.51
N PHE A 144 -11.52 -0.18 11.38
CA PHE A 144 -11.79 1.12 10.80
C PHE A 144 -11.73 2.21 11.89
N VAL A 145 -10.84 3.18 11.74
CA VAL A 145 -10.77 4.34 12.65
C VAL A 145 -11.79 5.37 12.17
N LYS A 146 -12.93 5.43 12.85
CA LYS A 146 -14.14 6.21 12.50
C LYS A 146 -13.99 7.74 12.54
N GLU A 147 -12.78 8.28 12.53
CA GLU A 147 -12.56 9.71 12.31
C GLU A 147 -12.47 10.00 10.82
N MET A 148 -13.57 9.80 10.09
CA MET A 148 -13.74 10.50 8.83
C MET A 148 -14.12 11.95 9.15
N HIS A 149 -13.35 12.92 8.64
CA HIS A 149 -13.93 14.20 8.29
C HIS A 149 -14.80 14.01 7.04
N ALA A 150 -15.82 13.15 7.12
CA ALA A 150 -16.90 13.10 6.14
C ALA A 150 -17.83 14.28 6.41
N SER A 151 -17.30 15.50 6.37
CA SER A 151 -18.11 16.65 6.04
C SER A 151 -17.84 16.97 4.58
N ASN A 152 -18.38 16.14 3.69
CA ASN A 152 -18.87 16.63 2.40
C ASN A 152 -20.07 17.57 2.63
N ARG A 153 -19.93 18.56 3.53
CA ARG A 153 -20.87 19.65 3.69
C ARG A 153 -20.48 20.69 2.64
N ILE A 154 -21.24 20.74 1.55
CA ILE A 154 -21.40 21.99 0.83
C ILE A 154 -21.89 23.01 1.86
N HIS A 155 -21.09 24.03 2.15
CA HIS A 155 -21.58 25.23 2.84
C HIS A 155 -22.17 26.15 1.77
N ILE A 156 -23.49 26.11 1.60
CA ILE A 156 -24.20 27.12 0.80
C ILE A 156 -24.31 28.36 1.68
N LEU A 157 -23.48 29.36 1.40
CA LEU A 157 -23.71 30.71 1.92
C LEU A 157 -24.83 31.32 1.08
N ALA A 158 -26.07 31.31 1.59
CA ALA A 158 -27.10 32.15 1.04
C ALA A 158 -26.68 33.61 1.30
N GLY A 159 -26.37 34.34 0.23
CA GLY A 159 -26.13 35.78 0.30
C GLY A 159 -27.36 36.51 0.84
N LYS A 160 -27.12 37.62 1.55
CA LYS A 160 -28.12 38.68 1.64
C LYS A 160 -28.01 39.55 0.41
#